data_AF-A0A383DQB6-F1
#
_entry.id   AF-A0A383DQB6-F1
#
_cell.length_a   1.000
_cell.length_b   1.000
_cell.length_c   1.000
_cell.angle_alpha   90.00
_cell.angle_beta   90.00
_cell.angle_gamma   90.00
#
_symmetry.space_group_name_H-M   'P 1'
#
loop_
_entity.id
_entity.type
_entity.pdbx_description
1 polymer ?
#
loop_
_entity_poly.entity_id
_entity_poly.type
_entity_poly.pdbx_seq_one_letter_code
_entity_poly.pdbx_strand_id
1 'polypeptide(L)' 'KLFINAEPGAITTGRIRDYCRSWKNQTEVTVKGVHFIQEDSPDDIGKAISTWYKNIP' A
#
# COMPACT_ATOMS: atom_id res chain seq x y z
N LYS A 1 -10.45 1.92 -2.28
CA LYS A 1 -9.13 1.53 -2.81
C LYS A 1 -8.20 1.33 -1.62
N LEU A 2 -7.35 0.31 -1.61
CA LEU A 2 -6.28 0.16 -0.63
C LEU A 2 -4.94 0.51 -1.29
N PHE A 3 -4.26 1.52 -0.79
CA PHE A 3 -2.90 1.86 -1.21
C PHE A 3 -1.90 1.26 -0.24
N ILE A 4 -1.17 0.26 -0.72
CA ILE A 4 -0.06 -0.36 0.02
C ILE A 4 1.20 0.36 -0.40
N ASN A 5 1.57 1.39 0.36
CA ASN A 5 2.82 2.12 0.21
C ASN A 5 3.99 1.25 0.71
N ALA A 6 5.17 1.46 0.14
CA ALA A 6 6.38 0.74 0.52
C ALA A 6 7.51 1.72 0.89
N GLU A 7 8.31 1.35 1.88
CA GLU A 7 9.52 2.11 2.28
C GLU A 7 10.72 1.14 2.32
N PRO A 8 11.83 1.44 1.61
CA PRO A 8 12.09 2.67 0.85
C PRO A 8 11.31 2.82 -0.47
N GLY A 9 10.69 1.73 -0.95
CA GLY A 9 9.95 1.74 -2.22
C GLY A 9 10.85 1.86 -3.46
N ALA A 10 10.23 1.88 -4.64
CA ALA A 10 10.92 2.00 -5.93
C ALA A 10 10.18 2.96 -6.87
N ILE A 11 9.14 2.46 -7.56
CA ILE A 11 8.41 3.22 -8.60
C ILE A 11 7.43 4.22 -7.97
N THR A 12 6.67 3.80 -6.96
CA THR A 12 5.65 4.64 -6.31
C THR A 12 6.26 5.42 -5.14
N THR A 13 7.20 6.31 -5.46
CA THR A 13 7.88 7.20 -4.49
C THR A 13 7.75 8.67 -4.93
N GLY A 14 8.22 9.60 -4.10
CA GLY A 14 8.20 11.04 -4.38
C GLY A 14 6.85 11.56 -4.91
N ARG A 15 6.88 12.32 -6.00
CA ARG A 15 5.70 12.92 -6.61
C ARG A 15 4.64 11.90 -7.06
N ILE A 16 5.04 10.68 -7.48
CA ILE A 16 4.09 9.64 -7.88
C ILE A 16 3.28 9.17 -6.66
N ARG A 17 3.97 8.96 -5.53
CA ARG A 17 3.33 8.64 -4.24
C ARG A 17 2.37 9.74 -3.81
N ASP A 18 2.79 11.00 -3.89
CA ASP A 18 1.96 12.15 -3.53
C ASP A 18 0.71 12.26 -4.41
N TYR A 19 0.85 11.96 -5.71
CA TYR A 19 -0.30 11.90 -6.62
C TYR A 19 -1.25 10.75 -6.27
N CYS A 20 -0.75 9.54 -5.99
CA CYS A 20 -1.59 8.41 -5.56
C CYS A 20 -2.40 8.73 -4.29
N ARG A 21 -1.83 9.49 -3.35
CA ARG A 21 -2.50 9.95 -2.11
C ARG A 21 -3.65 10.93 -2.34
N SER A 22 -3.77 11.52 -3.53
CA SER A 22 -4.89 12.41 -3.88
C SER A 22 -6.17 11.66 -4.25
N TRP A 23 -6.12 10.34 -4.41
CA TRP A 23 -7.27 9.56 -4.88
C TRP A 23 -8.37 9.43 -3.82
N LYS A 24 -9.63 9.72 -4.20
CA LYS A 24 -10.80 9.60 -3.32
C LYS A 24 -11.07 8.14 -2.92
N ASN A 25 -11.62 7.96 -1.71
CA ASN A 25 -12.00 6.68 -1.10
C ASN A 25 -10.81 5.70 -1.04
N GLN A 26 -9.68 6.19 -0.54
CA GLN A 26 -8.44 5.43 -0.37
C GLN A 26 -8.10 5.26 1.10
N THR A 27 -7.72 4.05 1.48
CA THR A 27 -7.06 3.73 2.75
C THR A 27 -5.59 3.46 2.44
N GLU A 28 -4.67 3.90 3.31
CA GLU A 28 -3.23 3.71 3.12
C GLU A 28 -2.62 2.88 4.26
N VAL A 29 -1.70 1.98 3.91
CA VAL A 29 -0.78 1.32 4.83
C VAL A 29 0.64 1.42 4.27
N THR A 30 1.66 1.42 5.14
CA THR A 30 3.06 1.36 4.71
C THR A 30 3.68 0.06 5.18
N VAL A 31 4.36 -0.65 4.27
CA VAL A 31 5.10 -1.89 4.56
C VAL A 31 6.57 -1.76 4.19
N LYS A 32 7.41 -2.64 4.70
CA LYS A 32 8.82 -2.71 4.31
C LYS A 32 8.94 -3.30 2.90
N GLY A 33 9.74 -2.69 2.05
CA GLY A 33 10.16 -3.28 0.79
C GLY A 33 10.52 -2.27 -0.29
N VAL A 34 11.06 -2.79 -1.40
CA VAL A 34 11.55 -1.95 -2.52
C VAL A 34 10.56 -1.99 -3.70
N HIS A 35 10.52 -3.08 -4.45
CA HIS A 35 9.62 -3.25 -5.60
C HIS A 35 8.74 -4.49 -5.48
N PHE A 36 9.35 -5.63 -5.19
CA PHE A 36 8.66 -6.90 -4.94
C PHE A 36 8.26 -7.03 -3.47
N ILE A 37 7.43 -6.10 -3.00
CA ILE A 37 7.10 -5.92 -1.57
C ILE A 37 6.37 -7.12 -0.95
N GLN A 38 5.85 -8.03 -1.78
CA GLN A 38 5.25 -9.29 -1.37
C GLN A 38 6.29 -10.27 -0.82
N GLU A 39 7.54 -10.22 -1.31
CA GLU A 39 8.63 -11.07 -0.81
C GLU A 39 9.22 -10.52 0.50
N ASP A 40 9.06 -9.22 0.75
CA ASP A 40 9.55 -8.55 1.97
C ASP A 40 8.53 -8.54 3.11
N SER A 41 7.24 -8.29 2.79
CA SER A 41 6.17 -8.07 3.77
C SER A 41 4.85 -8.80 3.42
N PRO A 42 4.86 -10.12 3.14
CA PRO A 42 3.67 -10.84 2.69
C PRO A 42 2.54 -10.82 3.72
N ASP A 43 2.86 -11.03 5.00
CA ASP A 43 1.86 -11.13 6.07
C ASP A 43 1.16 -9.80 6.34
N ASP A 44 1.91 -8.70 6.33
CA ASP A 44 1.36 -7.36 6.59
C ASP A 44 0.46 -6.92 5.44
N ILE A 45 0.87 -7.20 4.20
CA ILE A 45 0.05 -7.01 3.00
C ILE A 45 -1.24 -7.83 3.09
N GLY A 46 -1.14 -9.12 3.43
CA GLY A 46 -2.30 -10.00 3.54
C GLY A 46 -3.30 -9.53 4.61
N LYS A 47 -2.80 -9.13 5.79
CA LYS A 47 -3.64 -8.57 6.87
C LYS A 47 -4.34 -7.29 6.45
N ALA A 48 -3.62 -6.38 5.77
CA ALA A 48 -4.19 -5.13 5.28
C ALA A 48 -5.30 -5.38 4.25
N ILE A 49 -5.08 -6.30 3.30
CA ILE A 49 -6.09 -6.69 2.30
C ILE A 49 -7.32 -7.30 2.97
N SER A 50 -7.13 -8.27 3.87
CA SER A 50 -8.25 -8.93 4.58
C SER A 50 -9.09 -7.93 5.37
N THR A 51 -8.43 -7.01 6.07
CA THR A 51 -9.08 -5.97 6.87
C THR A 51 -9.82 -4.98 5.99
N TRP A 52 -9.21 -4.53 4.90
CA TRP A 52 -9.84 -3.63 3.95
C TRP A 52 -11.07 -4.27 3.32
N TYR A 53 -10.97 -5.53 2.88
CA TYR A 53 -12.07 -6.26 2.23
C TYR A 53 -13.31 -6.42 3.13
N LYS A 54 -13.10 -6.70 4.43
CA LYS A 54 -14.20 -6.81 5.41
C LYS A 54 -14.96 -5.50 5.65
N ASN A 55 -14.34 -4.36 5.31
CA ASN A 55 -14.90 -3.02 5.55
C ASN A 55 -15.35 -2.34 4.25
N ILE A 56 -15.42 -3.07 3.14
CA ILE A 56 -16.03 -2.56 1.90
C ILE A 56 -17.56 -2.53 2.13
N PRO A 57 -18.23 -1.39 1.88
CA PRO A 57 -19.69 -1.28 1.97
C PRO A 57 -20.43 -2.22 1.01
#